data_AF-A0A444WCD8-F1
#
_entry.id   AF-A0A444WCD8-F1
#
_cell.length_a   1.000
_cell.length_b   1.000
_cell.length_c   1.000
_cell.angle_alpha   90.00
_cell.angle_beta   90.00
_cell.angle_gamma   90.00
#
_symmetry.space_group_name_H-M   'P 1'
#
loop_
_entity.id
_entity.type
_entity.pdbx_description
1 polymer ?
#
loop_
_entity_poly.entity_id
_entity_poly.type
_entity_poly.pdbx_seq_one_letter_code
_entity_poly.pdbx_strand_id
1 'polypeptide(L)'
;MKVFDVTSDSLVAKITGDSIEFVNKEGIHQKWESIAGDKINFDDIVIKTGKITDTTEDYYMLLGTTTDGNTRIGVLLEKKGDDLYFAKQDNAVVMVSCQGCKVGCDPVVVMQYGKPLVNCSPCPECLKQDKFLD
;
A
#
# COMPACT_ATOMS: atom_id res chain seq x y z
N MET A 1 -23.35 -6.91 -1.49
CA MET A 1 -22.17 -6.02 -1.51
C MET A 1 -21.14 -6.66 -2.44
N LYS A 2 -20.60 -5.94 -3.43
CA LYS A 2 -19.53 -6.50 -4.28
C LYS A 2 -18.26 -6.62 -3.45
N VAL A 3 -17.66 -7.80 -3.44
CA VAL A 3 -16.34 -8.04 -2.83
C VAL A 3 -15.33 -7.20 -3.62
N PHE A 4 -14.50 -6.43 -2.91
CA PHE A 4 -13.38 -5.71 -3.53
C PHE A 4 -12.23 -6.68 -3.74
N ASP A 5 -11.76 -6.80 -4.97
CA ASP A 5 -10.59 -7.61 -5.29
C ASP A 5 -9.36 -6.73 -5.45
N VAL A 6 -8.20 -7.26 -5.07
CA VAL A 6 -6.92 -6.56 -5.19
C VAL A 6 -6.28 -7.06 -6.47
N THR A 7 -6.48 -6.30 -7.54
CA THR A 7 -5.90 -6.57 -8.86
C THR A 7 -5.43 -5.29 -9.52
N SER A 8 -4.58 -5.39 -10.55
CA SER A 8 -4.12 -4.20 -11.28
C SER A 8 -5.23 -3.40 -11.96
N ASP A 9 -6.40 -4.01 -12.16
CA ASP A 9 -7.56 -3.39 -12.78
C ASP A 9 -8.52 -2.78 -11.73
N SER A 10 -8.25 -3.02 -10.45
CA SER A 10 -9.06 -2.50 -9.35
C SER A 10 -8.73 -1.04 -9.09
N LEU A 11 -9.71 -0.16 -9.35
CA LEU A 11 -9.64 1.25 -9.03
C LEU A 11 -9.69 1.46 -7.51
N VAL A 12 -8.65 2.09 -6.97
CA VAL A 12 -8.49 2.33 -5.53
C VAL A 12 -9.04 3.71 -5.15
N ALA A 13 -8.61 4.73 -5.86
CA ALA A 13 -8.92 6.13 -5.57
C ALA A 13 -8.86 7.00 -6.82
N LYS A 14 -9.40 8.21 -6.70
CA LYS A 14 -9.31 9.27 -7.70
C LYS A 14 -8.59 10.47 -7.14
N ILE A 15 -7.83 11.15 -7.98
CA ILE A 15 -7.20 12.43 -7.69
C ILE A 15 -8.16 13.52 -8.17
N THR A 16 -8.62 14.37 -7.25
CA THR A 16 -9.56 15.46 -7.55
C THR A 16 -8.93 16.79 -7.14
N GLY A 17 -8.23 17.45 -8.08
CA GLY A 17 -7.41 18.61 -7.74
C GLY A 17 -6.26 18.21 -6.81
N ASP A 18 -6.27 18.73 -5.59
CA ASP A 18 -5.25 18.46 -4.57
C ASP A 18 -5.64 17.35 -3.57
N SER A 19 -6.83 16.75 -3.72
CA SER A 19 -7.31 15.66 -2.85
C SER A 19 -7.22 14.29 -3.50
N ILE A 20 -7.15 13.25 -2.67
CA ILE A 20 -7.27 11.84 -3.08
C ILE A 20 -8.49 11.26 -2.40
N GLU A 21 -9.44 10.76 -3.20
CA GLU A 21 -10.71 10.22 -2.72
C GLU A 21 -10.80 8.73 -3.02
N PHE A 22 -10.96 7.92 -1.97
CA PHE A 22 -11.18 6.48 -2.13
C PHE A 22 -12.48 6.19 -2.87
N VAL A 23 -12.43 5.28 -3.84
CA VAL A 23 -13.64 4.82 -4.54
C VAL A 23 -14.45 3.85 -3.67
N ASN A 24 -13.77 3.00 -2.88
CA ASN A 24 -14.41 2.04 -1.98
C ASN A 24 -13.52 1.70 -0.77
N LYS A 25 -13.36 2.64 0.16
CA LYS A 25 -12.51 2.45 1.35
C LYS A 25 -12.98 1.27 2.23
N GLU A 26 -14.28 1.05 2.35
CA GLU A 26 -14.85 -0.07 3.11
C GLU A 26 -14.52 -1.43 2.51
N GLY A 27 -14.67 -1.59 1.19
CA GLY A 27 -14.31 -2.83 0.51
C GLY A 27 -12.81 -3.10 0.59
N ILE A 28 -12.00 -2.05 0.44
CA ILE A 28 -10.55 -2.10 0.63
C ILE A 28 -10.21 -2.57 2.05
N HIS A 29 -10.81 -1.99 3.08
CA HIS A 29 -10.62 -2.36 4.49
C HIS A 29 -10.91 -3.83 4.75
N GLN A 30 -12.08 -4.31 4.35
CA GLN A 30 -12.49 -5.70 4.54
C GLN A 30 -11.53 -6.69 3.84
N LYS A 31 -11.12 -6.35 2.61
CA LYS A 31 -10.19 -7.18 1.86
C LYS A 31 -8.81 -7.21 2.52
N TRP A 32 -8.34 -6.08 3.05
CA TRP A 32 -7.08 -6.03 3.78
C TRP A 32 -7.08 -6.84 5.06
N GLU A 33 -8.14 -6.77 5.86
CA GLU A 33 -8.27 -7.61 7.06
C GLU A 33 -8.18 -9.10 6.69
N SER A 34 -8.87 -9.49 5.61
CA SER A 34 -8.80 -10.87 5.10
C SER A 34 -7.41 -11.26 4.61
N ILE A 35 -6.64 -10.33 4.05
CA ILE A 35 -5.30 -10.61 3.51
C ILE A 35 -4.26 -10.62 4.63
N ALA A 36 -4.35 -9.69 5.57
CA ALA A 36 -3.46 -9.56 6.73
C ALA A 36 -3.68 -10.68 7.75
N GLY A 37 -4.90 -11.22 7.84
CA GLY A 37 -5.28 -12.17 8.87
C GLY A 37 -5.50 -11.53 10.24
N ASP A 38 -5.61 -10.20 10.29
CA ASP A 38 -5.77 -9.41 11.50
C ASP A 38 -6.65 -8.17 11.23
N LYS A 39 -7.13 -7.53 12.30
CA LYS A 39 -7.94 -6.32 12.25
C LYS A 39 -7.10 -5.12 11.88
N ILE A 40 -7.60 -4.33 10.93
CA ILE A 40 -6.97 -3.10 10.44
C ILE A 40 -7.77 -1.92 10.97
N ASN A 41 -7.08 -0.89 11.46
CA ASN A 41 -7.74 0.35 11.83
C ASN A 41 -8.21 1.07 10.56
N PHE A 42 -9.53 1.29 10.45
CA PHE A 42 -10.14 1.87 9.26
C PHE A 42 -9.60 3.27 8.95
N ASP A 43 -9.36 4.08 9.99
CA ASP A 43 -8.87 5.45 9.83
C ASP A 43 -7.42 5.50 9.37
N ASP A 44 -6.63 4.46 9.68
CA ASP A 44 -5.23 4.33 9.26
C ASP A 44 -5.09 3.81 7.83
N ILE A 45 -6.21 3.50 7.14
CA ILE A 45 -6.19 3.26 5.71
C ILE A 45 -6.07 4.60 4.98
N VAL A 46 -4.88 4.89 4.47
CA VAL A 46 -4.53 6.16 3.85
C VAL A 46 -3.70 5.95 2.59
N ILE A 47 -3.77 6.90 1.66
CA ILE A 47 -2.85 6.95 0.52
C ILE A 47 -1.79 7.99 0.84
N LYS A 48 -0.54 7.55 0.90
CA LYS A 48 0.62 8.41 1.07
C LYS A 48 1.22 8.70 -0.29
N THR A 49 1.54 9.97 -0.51
CA THR A 49 2.31 10.43 -1.67
C THR A 49 3.72 10.78 -1.26
N GLY A 50 4.65 10.68 -2.19
CA GLY A 50 6.02 11.13 -1.99
C GLY A 50 6.78 11.14 -3.29
N LYS A 51 8.04 11.59 -3.24
CA LYS A 51 8.92 11.57 -4.41
C LYS A 51 9.81 10.35 -4.38
N ILE A 52 9.95 9.71 -5.53
CA ILE A 52 10.97 8.68 -5.70
C ILE A 52 12.33 9.38 -5.83
N THR A 53 13.28 9.01 -4.97
CA THR A 53 14.64 9.57 -4.98
C THR A 53 15.26 9.48 -6.36
N ASP A 54 15.92 10.56 -6.78
CA ASP A 54 16.60 10.71 -8.08
C ASP A 54 15.67 10.65 -9.31
N THR A 55 14.35 10.81 -9.12
CA THR A 55 13.39 10.97 -10.21
C THR A 55 12.51 12.19 -9.98
N THR A 56 11.82 12.64 -11.04
CA THR A 56 10.76 13.65 -10.95
C THR A 56 9.38 13.03 -10.68
N GLU A 57 9.31 11.71 -10.54
CA GLU A 57 8.04 10.99 -10.42
C GLU A 57 7.60 10.92 -8.96
N ASP A 58 6.32 11.20 -8.76
CA ASP A 58 5.65 10.96 -7.49
C ASP A 58 5.25 9.48 -7.42
N TYR A 59 5.39 8.89 -6.23
CA TYR A 59 4.78 7.61 -5.93
C TYR A 59 3.48 7.80 -5.14
N TYR A 60 2.60 6.82 -5.28
CA TYR A 60 1.40 6.67 -4.49
C TYR A 60 1.49 5.31 -3.79
N MET A 61 1.29 5.29 -2.49
CA MET A 61 1.31 4.06 -1.72
C MET A 61 0.09 4.01 -0.83
N LEU A 62 -0.62 2.90 -0.93
CA LEU A 62 -1.75 2.60 -0.09
C LEU A 62 -1.23 1.93 1.19
N LEU A 63 -1.56 2.52 2.35
CA LEU A 63 -1.11 2.10 3.67
C LEU A 63 -2.28 1.65 4.54
N GLY A 64 -1.98 0.75 5.49
CA GLY A 64 -2.87 0.37 6.57
C GLY A 64 -2.08 -0.10 7.80
N THR A 65 -2.69 -0.01 8.99
CA THR A 65 -2.08 -0.43 10.26
C THR A 65 -3.01 -1.36 11.01
N THR A 66 -2.50 -2.44 11.59
CA THR A 66 -3.29 -3.33 12.46
C THR A 66 -3.73 -2.60 13.73
N THR A 67 -4.86 -3.02 14.32
CA THR A 67 -5.42 -2.37 15.50
C THR A 67 -4.51 -2.43 16.73
N ASP A 68 -3.58 -3.39 16.77
CA ASP A 68 -2.56 -3.49 17.82
C ASP A 68 -1.34 -2.58 17.58
N GLY A 69 -1.27 -1.94 16.41
CA GLY A 69 -0.19 -1.05 15.98
C GLY A 69 1.12 -1.74 15.62
N ASN A 70 1.19 -3.07 15.63
CA ASN A 70 2.44 -3.81 15.47
C ASN A 70 2.75 -4.20 14.02
N THR A 71 1.75 -4.15 13.13
CA THR A 71 1.90 -4.44 11.71
C THR A 71 1.46 -3.25 10.88
N ARG A 72 2.33 -2.83 9.96
CA ARG A 72 2.00 -1.83 8.93
C ARG A 72 2.10 -2.48 7.56
N ILE A 73 1.14 -2.18 6.71
CA ILE A 73 1.00 -2.79 5.40
C ILE A 73 1.09 -1.70 4.34
N GLY A 74 1.88 -1.95 3.30
CA GLY A 74 2.02 -1.05 2.16
C GLY A 74 1.85 -1.77 0.84
N VAL A 75 1.18 -1.12 -0.10
CA VAL A 75 1.04 -1.56 -1.50
C VAL A 75 1.27 -0.37 -2.43
N LEU A 76 2.06 -0.57 -3.48
CA LEU A 76 2.31 0.48 -4.47
C LEU A 76 1.07 0.68 -5.34
N LEU A 77 0.75 1.93 -5.63
CA LEU A 77 -0.29 2.31 -6.58
C LEU A 77 0.32 2.91 -7.84
N GLU A 78 -0.32 2.67 -8.98
CA GLU A 78 0.00 3.24 -10.27
C GLU A 78 -1.06 4.28 -10.65
N LYS A 79 -0.59 5.45 -11.10
CA LYS A 79 -1.45 6.52 -11.60
C LYS A 79 -1.72 6.36 -13.09
N LYS A 80 -2.99 6.35 -13.49
CA LYS A 80 -3.45 6.34 -14.90
C LYS A 80 -4.43 7.49 -15.11
N GLY A 81 -3.94 8.61 -15.64
CA GLY A 81 -4.73 9.85 -15.66
C GLY A 81 -4.95 10.34 -14.22
N ASP A 82 -6.21 10.56 -13.84
CA ASP A 82 -6.59 10.97 -12.47
C ASP A 82 -6.97 9.78 -11.58
N ASP A 83 -6.86 8.55 -12.08
CA ASP A 83 -7.24 7.34 -11.37
C ASP A 83 -6.01 6.62 -10.79
N LEU A 84 -6.14 6.06 -9.59
CA LEU A 84 -5.11 5.27 -8.90
C LEU A 84 -5.52 3.79 -8.84
N TYR A 85 -4.65 2.92 -9.34
CA TYR A 85 -4.82 1.46 -9.39
C TYR A 85 -3.71 0.76 -8.61
N PHE A 86 -3.88 -0.52 -8.29
CA PHE A 86 -2.75 -1.29 -7.76
C PHE A 86 -1.65 -1.47 -8.80
N ALA A 87 -0.41 -1.18 -8.43
CA ALA A 87 0.73 -1.37 -9.33
C ALA A 87 1.14 -2.85 -9.39
N LYS A 88 1.44 -3.33 -10.59
CA LYS A 88 2.04 -4.65 -10.81
C LYS A 88 3.55 -4.59 -10.72
N GLN A 89 4.12 -5.53 -9.97
CA GLN A 89 5.55 -5.82 -9.89
C GLN A 89 5.73 -7.25 -10.40
N ASP A 90 6.39 -7.39 -11.56
CA ASP A 90 6.67 -8.68 -12.21
C ASP A 90 5.43 -9.61 -12.29
N ASN A 91 4.31 -9.04 -12.78
CA ASN A 91 2.99 -9.65 -12.98
C ASN A 91 2.10 -9.85 -11.74
N ALA A 92 2.53 -9.41 -10.56
CA ALA A 92 1.71 -9.50 -9.34
C ALA A 92 1.57 -8.14 -8.64
N VAL A 93 0.45 -7.91 -7.97
CA VAL A 93 0.36 -6.86 -6.95
C VAL A 93 1.06 -7.36 -5.69
N VAL A 94 2.11 -6.66 -5.27
CA VAL A 94 2.90 -7.06 -4.09
C VAL A 94 2.47 -6.23 -2.88
N MET A 95 1.96 -6.92 -1.87
CA MET A 95 1.66 -6.36 -0.56
C MET A 95 2.80 -6.67 0.40
N VAL A 96 3.30 -5.62 1.07
CA VAL A 96 4.40 -5.73 2.02
C VAL A 96 3.89 -5.44 3.42
N SER A 97 4.07 -6.40 4.31
CA SER A 97 3.79 -6.26 5.74
C SER A 97 5.09 -6.09 6.51
N CYS A 98 5.15 -5.04 7.32
CA CYS A 98 6.27 -4.72 8.20
C CYS A 98 5.80 -4.89 9.64
N GLN A 99 6.39 -5.86 10.34
CA GLN A 99 5.99 -6.30 11.67
C GLN A 99 7.09 -6.12 12.70
N GLY A 100 6.72 -6.06 13.97
CA GLY A 100 7.66 -6.25 15.09
C GLY A 100 8.13 -4.96 15.75
N CYS A 101 7.64 -3.79 15.33
CA CYS A 101 7.99 -2.54 15.98
C CYS A 101 6.83 -1.54 16.01
N LYS A 102 6.60 -0.94 17.17
CA LYS A 102 5.58 0.11 17.34
C LYS A 102 5.98 1.43 16.67
N VAL A 103 7.29 1.63 16.46
CA VAL A 103 7.87 2.83 15.85
C VAL A 103 8.96 2.41 14.87
N GLY A 104 8.90 2.89 13.62
CA GLY A 104 9.98 2.73 12.66
C GLY A 104 9.92 1.53 11.71
N CYS A 105 8.79 0.81 11.59
CA CYS A 105 8.54 -0.18 10.52
C CYS A 105 7.50 0.37 9.53
N ASP A 106 7.70 1.61 9.11
CA ASP A 106 6.86 2.17 8.07
C ASP A 106 7.21 1.51 6.73
N PRO A 107 6.21 1.05 5.95
CA PRO A 107 6.44 0.77 4.56
C PRO A 107 6.94 2.06 3.88
N VAL A 108 7.96 1.91 3.05
CA VAL A 108 8.60 2.98 2.30
C VAL A 108 8.79 2.53 0.86
N VAL A 109 8.78 3.47 -0.07
CA VAL A 109 9.11 3.18 -1.48
C VAL A 109 10.60 3.38 -1.68
N VAL A 110 11.27 2.37 -2.23
CA VAL A 110 12.70 2.40 -2.58
C VAL A 110 12.90 2.02 -4.03
N MET A 111 13.99 2.49 -4.62
CA MET A 111 14.41 2.10 -5.97
C MET A 111 15.34 0.90 -5.91
N GLN A 112 15.00 -0.18 -6.60
CA GLN A 112 15.90 -1.33 -6.79
C GLN A 112 15.82 -1.74 -8.26
N TYR A 113 17.00 -1.87 -8.88
CA TYR A 113 17.13 -2.18 -10.31
C TYR A 113 16.32 -1.24 -11.23
N GLY A 114 16.19 0.04 -10.85
CA GLY A 114 15.47 1.04 -11.63
C GLY A 114 13.95 0.97 -11.55
N LYS A 115 13.38 0.15 -10.66
CA LYS A 115 11.93 0.07 -10.42
C LYS A 115 11.59 0.48 -8.98
N PRO A 116 10.47 1.19 -8.75
CA PRO A 116 9.97 1.44 -7.41
C PRO A 116 9.38 0.16 -6.82
N LEU A 117 9.72 -0.13 -5.57
CA LEU A 117 9.10 -1.19 -4.78
C LEU A 117 8.78 -0.70 -3.37
N VAL A 118 7.84 -1.37 -2.72
CA VAL A 118 7.58 -1.17 -1.29
C VAL A 118 8.57 -2.03 -0.50
N ASN A 119 9.16 -1.44 0.53
CA ASN A 119 10.02 -2.14 1.47
C ASN A 119 9.73 -1.65 2.90
N CYS A 120 10.18 -2.40 3.91
CA CYS A 120 10.14 -1.90 5.28
C CYS A 120 11.29 -0.92 5.50
N SER A 121 11.03 0.17 6.22
CA SER A 121 12.10 1.04 6.69
C SER A 121 13.14 0.23 7.49
N PRO A 122 14.43 0.59 7.42
CA PRO A 122 15.48 -0.13 8.13
C PRO A 122 15.21 -0.17 9.63
N CYS A 123 14.98 -1.36 10.18
CA CYS A 123 14.85 -1.56 11.61
C CYS A 123 15.34 -2.99 11.98
N PRO A 124 16.18 -3.15 13.02
CA PRO A 124 16.81 -4.43 13.34
C PRO A 124 15.83 -5.54 13.73
N GLU A 125 14.70 -5.17 14.34
CA GLU A 125 13.69 -6.09 14.88
C GLU A 125 12.53 -6.30 13.90
N CYS A 126 12.59 -5.68 12.73
CA CYS A 126 11.50 -5.66 11.78
C CYS A 126 11.46 -6.92 10.93
N LEU A 127 10.33 -7.60 10.96
CA LEU A 127 10.04 -8.73 10.08
C LEU A 127 9.26 -8.24 8.87
N LYS A 128 9.83 -8.46 7.69
CA LYS A 128 9.16 -8.20 6.41
C LYS A 128 8.49 -9.47 5.90
N GLN A 129 7.26 -9.35 5.44
CA GLN A 129 6.54 -10.40 4.72
C GLN A 129 5.97 -9.85 3.42
N ASP A 130 6.24 -10.54 2.32
CA ASP A 130 5.72 -10.20 0.99
C ASP A 130 4.59 -11.16 0.61
N LYS A 131 3.48 -10.61 0.12
CA LYS A 131 2.34 -11.37 -0.38
C LYS A 131 2.03 -10.95 -1.81
N PHE A 132 2.07 -11.92 -2.71
CA PHE A 132 1.86 -11.75 -4.14
C PHE A 132 0.39 -12.01 -4.47
N LEU A 133 -0.26 -11.02 -5.07
CA LEU A 133 -1.68 -11.00 -5.44
C LEU A 133 -1.78 -10.77 -6.96
N ASP A 134 -2.91 -11.09 -7.58
CA ASP A 134 -3.09 -11.16 -9.04
C ASP A 134 -3.50 -9.81 -9.66
#